data_AF-A0A9X9PX36-F1
#
_entry.id   AF-A0A9X9PX36-F1
#
_cell.length_a   1.000
_cell.length_b   1.000
_cell.length_c   1.000
_cell.angle_alpha   90.00
_cell.angle_beta   90.00
_cell.angle_gamma   90.00
#
_symmetry.space_group_name_H-M   'P 1'
#
loop_
_entity.id
_entity.type
_entity.pdbx_description
1 polymer ?
#
loop_
_entity_poly.entity_id
_entity_poly.type
_entity_poly.pdbx_seq_one_letter_code
_entity_poly.pdbx_strand_id
1 'polypeptide(L)'
;MEYCNGGDLADYLQAKGTLSEDTIRVFLHQIAAAMRILHSKGIIHRDLKPQNILLSYANRRKSTVSGIRIKIADFGFARYLQSNMMAATLCGSPMYMAPEVIMSQHYDAKADLWSIGTVIYQCLVGKPPFQANSPQDLRMFYEKNRSLMPSIPRETSPYLANLLLGLLQRNQKDRMDFEAFFSHPFLEQVPVKKSCPVPVPVYAGSVSGSSCGSSPSCRFASPPSLPDMQHIQEENLSSPPLGPPNYLQVSKDSASTSSKNSSCDTDDFVLVPHNISSDHSCE
;
A
#
# COMPACT_ATOMS: atom_id res chain seq x y z
N MET A 1 17.27 10.02 -7.28
CA MET A 1 16.07 9.92 -6.41
C MET A 1 16.50 9.54 -5.01
N GLU A 2 15.68 9.82 -3.99
CA GLU A 2 15.93 9.35 -2.62
C GLU A 2 15.84 7.82 -2.56
N TYR A 3 16.76 7.18 -1.81
CA TYR A 3 16.76 5.73 -1.63
C TYR A 3 15.76 5.31 -0.54
N CYS A 4 14.85 4.39 -0.87
CA CYS A 4 13.87 3.80 0.05
C CYS A 4 14.32 2.39 0.45
N ASN A 5 14.67 2.20 1.72
CA ASN A 5 15.29 0.97 2.23
C ASN A 5 14.29 -0.16 2.59
N GLY A 6 12.99 0.04 2.33
CA GLY A 6 11.92 -0.89 2.72
C GLY A 6 11.28 -1.66 1.57
N GLY A 7 11.80 -1.54 0.35
CA GLY A 7 11.18 -2.10 -0.85
C GLY A 7 9.90 -1.37 -1.21
N ASP A 8 8.98 -2.07 -1.87
CA ASP A 8 7.67 -1.55 -2.26
C ASP A 8 6.51 -2.27 -1.55
N LEU A 9 5.29 -1.73 -1.73
CA LEU A 9 4.10 -2.25 -1.11
C LEU A 9 3.67 -3.60 -1.71
N ALA A 10 4.06 -3.90 -2.95
CA ALA A 10 3.78 -5.21 -3.57
C ALA A 10 4.54 -6.31 -2.85
N ASP A 11 5.85 -6.13 -2.67
CA ASP A 11 6.72 -7.07 -1.93
C ASP A 11 6.27 -7.20 -0.47
N TYR A 12 5.95 -6.06 0.16
CA TYR A 12 5.47 -6.05 1.55
C TYR A 12 4.16 -6.83 1.70
N LEU A 13 3.23 -6.67 0.75
CA LEU A 13 1.96 -7.39 0.74
C LEU A 13 2.16 -8.87 0.44
N GLN A 14 3.02 -9.22 -0.53
CA GLN A 14 3.33 -10.62 -0.85
C GLN A 14 3.86 -11.38 0.37
N ALA A 15 4.71 -10.74 1.17
CA ALA A 15 5.25 -11.33 2.39
C ALA A 15 4.22 -11.47 3.53
N LYS A 16 3.15 -10.66 3.52
CA LYS A 16 2.12 -10.64 4.58
C LYS A 16 0.83 -11.36 4.20
N GLY A 17 0.56 -11.54 2.92
CA GLY A 17 -0.72 -12.00 2.38
C GLY A 17 -1.77 -10.88 2.35
N THR A 18 -2.13 -10.37 3.53
CA THR A 18 -3.05 -9.24 3.71
C THR A 18 -2.56 -8.32 4.83
N LEU A 19 -3.10 -7.10 4.88
CA LEU A 19 -2.78 -6.09 5.89
C LEU A 19 -3.99 -5.84 6.79
N SER A 20 -3.73 -5.61 8.08
CA SER A 20 -4.77 -5.18 9.02
C SER A 20 -5.28 -3.78 8.68
N GLU A 21 -6.53 -3.48 9.02
CA GLU A 21 -7.11 -2.15 8.80
C GLU A 21 -6.31 -1.03 9.44
N ASP A 22 -5.71 -1.26 10.61
CA ASP A 22 -4.84 -0.28 11.26
C ASP A 22 -3.57 0.00 10.44
N THR A 23 -2.99 -1.03 9.81
CA THR A 23 -1.84 -0.86 8.91
C THR A 23 -2.24 -0.11 7.65
N ILE A 24 -3.37 -0.51 7.07
CA ILE A 24 -3.96 0.16 5.89
C ILE A 24 -4.21 1.64 6.19
N ARG A 25 -4.75 1.97 7.37
CA ARG A 25 -5.02 3.34 7.80
C ARG A 25 -3.73 4.16 7.89
N VAL A 26 -2.68 3.64 8.52
CA VAL A 26 -1.38 4.32 8.64
C VAL A 26 -0.76 4.59 7.26
N PHE A 27 -0.87 3.65 6.33
CA PHE A 27 -0.34 3.80 4.98
C PHE A 27 -1.17 4.78 4.17
N LEU A 28 -2.50 4.63 4.21
CA LEU A 28 -3.42 5.48 3.47
C LEU A 28 -3.37 6.93 3.93
N HIS A 29 -3.17 7.20 5.22
CA HIS A 29 -2.99 8.57 5.72
C HIS A 29 -1.78 9.27 5.07
N GLN A 30 -0.68 8.54 4.87
CA GLN A 30 0.51 9.07 4.19
C GLN A 30 0.29 9.24 2.68
N ILE A 31 -0.40 8.28 2.04
CA ILE A 31 -0.80 8.39 0.63
C ILE A 31 -1.71 9.60 0.43
N ALA A 32 -2.72 9.79 1.28
CA ALA A 32 -3.64 10.92 1.22
C ALA A 32 -2.91 12.28 1.36
N ALA A 33 -1.92 12.36 2.26
CA ALA A 33 -1.08 13.55 2.39
C ALA A 33 -0.29 13.86 1.11
N ALA A 34 0.30 12.83 0.46
CA ALA A 34 0.99 13.01 -0.81
C ALA A 34 0.01 13.44 -1.93
N MET A 35 -1.15 12.79 -2.02
CA MET A 35 -2.18 13.11 -3.01
C MET A 35 -2.73 14.52 -2.85
N ARG A 36 -2.82 15.05 -1.62
CA ARG A 36 -3.21 16.44 -1.37
C ARG A 36 -2.25 17.42 -2.03
N ILE A 37 -0.95 17.14 -1.98
CA ILE A 37 0.08 17.96 -2.64
C ILE A 37 -0.05 17.85 -4.17
N LEU A 38 -0.16 16.63 -4.72
CA LEU A 38 -0.35 16.42 -6.15
C LEU A 38 -1.59 17.16 -6.68
N HIS A 39 -2.72 16.99 -5.99
CA HIS A 39 -3.97 17.64 -6.34
C HIS A 39 -3.87 19.17 -6.29
N SER A 40 -3.27 19.73 -5.23
CA SER A 40 -3.06 21.18 -5.11
C SER A 40 -2.18 21.78 -6.23
N LYS A 41 -1.33 20.96 -6.85
CA LYS A 41 -0.45 21.35 -7.96
C LYS A 41 -1.05 21.04 -9.34
N GLY A 42 -2.26 20.48 -9.39
CA GLY A 42 -2.88 20.03 -10.64
C GLY A 42 -2.09 18.90 -11.32
N ILE A 43 -1.43 18.03 -10.54
CA ILE A 43 -0.65 16.90 -11.05
C ILE A 43 -1.46 15.61 -10.86
N ILE A 44 -1.57 14.83 -11.94
CA ILE A 44 -2.11 13.47 -11.92
C ILE A 44 -0.97 12.46 -12.11
N HIS A 45 -0.97 11.37 -11.36
CA HIS A 45 0.10 10.36 -11.35
C HIS A 45 -0.08 9.33 -12.48
N ARG A 46 -1.31 8.80 -12.65
CA ARG A 46 -1.73 7.86 -13.70
C ARG A 46 -1.16 6.43 -13.66
N ASP A 47 -0.19 6.14 -12.81
CA ASP A 47 0.30 4.76 -12.59
C ASP A 47 0.45 4.42 -11.10
N LEU A 48 -0.56 4.75 -10.29
CA LEU A 48 -0.58 4.35 -8.88
C LEU A 48 -0.87 2.84 -8.78
N LYS A 49 0.07 2.11 -8.18
CA LYS A 49 0.03 0.67 -7.96
C LYS A 49 0.95 0.31 -6.79
N PRO A 50 0.84 -0.89 -6.19
CA PRO A 50 1.67 -1.26 -5.04
C PRO A 50 3.17 -1.15 -5.30
N GLN A 51 3.64 -1.45 -6.52
CA GLN A 51 5.05 -1.33 -6.92
C GLN A 51 5.57 0.11 -6.91
N ASN A 52 4.68 1.09 -7.10
CA ASN A 52 5.01 2.51 -7.11
C ASN A 52 4.76 3.17 -5.74
N ILE A 53 4.50 2.38 -4.70
CA ILE A 53 4.34 2.83 -3.32
C ILE A 53 5.49 2.24 -2.51
N LEU A 54 6.54 3.04 -2.33
CA LEU A 54 7.77 2.63 -1.66
C LEU A 54 7.65 2.76 -0.15
N LEU A 55 8.33 1.86 0.55
CA LEU A 55 8.45 1.85 2.00
C LEU A 55 9.86 2.30 2.40
N SER A 56 9.94 3.10 3.46
CA SER A 56 11.20 3.50 4.07
C SER A 56 11.10 3.39 5.59
N TYR A 57 12.06 2.70 6.19
CA TYR A 57 12.21 2.59 7.65
C TYR A 57 13.12 3.71 8.15
N ALA A 58 12.66 4.48 9.13
CA ALA A 58 13.44 5.55 9.74
C ALA A 58 14.71 5.02 10.44
N ASN A 59 14.65 3.79 10.99
CA ASN A 59 15.76 3.14 11.68
C ASN A 59 16.15 1.84 10.97
N ARG A 60 17.41 1.41 11.13
CA ARG A 60 18.00 0.18 10.55
C ARG A 60 17.37 -1.13 11.06
N ARG A 61 16.49 -1.08 12.07
CA ARG A 61 15.70 -2.23 12.55
C ARG A 61 14.30 -2.12 11.98
N LYS A 62 13.76 -3.24 11.44
CA LYS A 62 12.37 -3.34 10.97
C LYS A 62 11.45 -2.75 12.05
N SER A 63 10.97 -1.54 11.80
CA SER A 63 10.22 -0.77 12.79
C SER A 63 8.80 -1.29 12.88
N THR A 64 8.12 -0.91 13.96
CA THR A 64 6.67 -1.03 14.05
C THR A 64 6.02 -0.36 12.83
N VAL A 65 4.79 -0.76 12.49
CA VAL A 65 4.05 -0.20 11.36
C VAL A 65 4.03 1.33 11.37
N SER A 66 3.94 1.94 12.55
CA SER A 66 3.98 3.40 12.74
C SER A 66 5.30 4.06 12.33
N GLY A 67 6.41 3.32 12.29
CA GLY A 67 7.72 3.80 11.85
C GLY A 67 7.97 3.64 10.34
N ILE A 68 7.03 3.06 9.59
CA ILE A 68 7.13 2.90 8.15
C ILE A 68 6.67 4.19 7.46
N ARG A 69 7.55 4.77 6.66
CA ARG A 69 7.24 5.93 5.82
C ARG A 69 6.87 5.48 4.42
N ILE A 70 5.75 5.96 3.91
CA ILE A 70 5.28 5.71 2.54
C ILE A 70 5.72 6.84 1.62
N LYS A 71 6.20 6.48 0.43
CA LYS A 71 6.59 7.42 -0.63
C LYS A 71 6.02 6.96 -1.96
N ILE A 72 5.32 7.84 -2.66
CA ILE A 72 4.86 7.59 -4.03
C ILE A 72 6.06 7.79 -4.97
N ALA A 73 6.27 6.85 -5.88
CA ALA A 73 7.38 6.85 -6.83
C ALA A 73 6.86 6.67 -8.27
N ASP A 74 7.79 6.81 -9.23
CA ASP A 74 7.55 6.64 -10.66
C ASP A 74 6.50 7.59 -11.27
N PHE A 75 6.89 8.86 -11.36
CA PHE A 75 6.13 9.90 -12.03
C PHE A 75 6.34 9.90 -13.56
N GLY A 76 6.83 8.81 -14.16
CA GLY A 76 7.09 8.73 -15.60
C GLY A 76 5.84 8.94 -16.47
N PHE A 77 4.67 8.57 -15.93
CA PHE A 77 3.37 8.86 -16.55
C PHE A 77 2.68 10.08 -15.98
N ALA A 78 3.27 10.80 -15.02
CA ALA A 78 2.59 11.95 -14.43
C ALA A 78 2.47 13.10 -15.42
N ARG A 79 1.44 13.95 -15.25
CA ARG A 79 1.28 15.17 -16.03
C ARG A 79 0.53 16.24 -15.27
N TYR A 80 0.71 17.49 -15.71
CA TYR A 80 -0.19 18.56 -15.34
C TYR A 80 -1.54 18.37 -16.05
N LEU A 81 -2.61 18.55 -15.28
CA LEU A 81 -3.97 18.61 -15.76
C LEU A 81 -4.59 19.90 -15.20
N GLN A 82 -4.84 20.88 -16.06
CA GLN A 82 -5.58 22.08 -15.67
C GLN A 82 -7.00 21.67 -15.24
N SER A 83 -7.58 22.37 -14.27
CA SER A 83 -8.83 21.97 -13.61
C SER A 83 -10.05 21.83 -14.54
N ASN A 84 -9.98 22.35 -15.77
CA ASN A 84 -11.01 22.28 -16.80
C ASN A 84 -10.66 21.33 -17.97
N MET A 85 -9.52 20.64 -17.92
CA MET A 85 -9.07 19.74 -18.96
C MET A 85 -9.20 18.28 -18.55
N MET A 86 -9.37 17.41 -19.54
CA MET A 86 -9.33 15.96 -19.36
C MET A 86 -8.17 15.36 -20.15
N ALA A 87 -7.60 14.27 -19.65
CA ALA A 87 -6.62 13.48 -20.36
C ALA A 87 -7.31 12.34 -21.13
N ALA A 88 -6.69 11.86 -22.21
CA ALA A 88 -7.19 10.73 -23.02
C ALA A 88 -6.12 9.67 -23.32
N THR A 89 -4.88 9.87 -22.87
CA THR A 89 -3.78 8.93 -23.11
C THR A 89 -4.01 7.65 -22.32
N LEU A 90 -4.00 6.50 -23.00
CA LEU A 90 -4.01 5.18 -22.38
C LEU A 90 -2.62 4.84 -21.85
N CYS A 91 -2.44 4.90 -20.52
CA CYS A 91 -1.17 4.59 -19.86
C CYS A 91 -1.39 4.09 -18.43
N GLY A 92 -0.39 3.43 -17.86
CA GLY A 92 -0.41 2.84 -16.52
C GLY A 92 -0.55 1.32 -16.54
N SER A 93 -0.90 0.73 -15.40
CA SER A 93 -0.96 -0.72 -15.21
C SER A 93 -2.42 -1.22 -15.20
N PRO A 94 -2.86 -2.09 -16.13
CA PRO A 94 -4.28 -2.38 -16.38
C PRO A 94 -5.14 -2.75 -15.16
N MET A 95 -4.61 -3.55 -14.22
CA MET A 95 -5.35 -3.96 -13.01
C MET A 95 -5.67 -2.81 -12.05
N TYR A 96 -4.98 -1.67 -12.18
CA TYR A 96 -5.11 -0.49 -11.33
C TYR A 96 -5.68 0.71 -12.10
N MET A 97 -5.88 0.59 -13.42
CA MET A 97 -6.48 1.64 -14.25
C MET A 97 -7.96 1.81 -13.91
N ALA A 98 -8.41 3.07 -13.89
CA ALA A 98 -9.82 3.38 -13.82
C ALA A 98 -10.56 2.90 -15.09
N PRO A 99 -11.86 2.55 -15.01
CA PRO A 99 -12.61 2.04 -16.15
C PRO A 99 -12.59 2.99 -17.34
N GLU A 100 -12.74 4.30 -17.10
CA GLU A 100 -12.67 5.32 -18.14
C GLU A 100 -11.30 5.36 -18.85
N VAL A 101 -10.20 5.09 -18.14
CA VAL A 101 -8.84 5.09 -18.71
C VAL A 101 -8.68 3.90 -19.65
N ILE A 102 -8.96 2.68 -19.17
CA ILE A 102 -8.78 1.47 -19.98
C ILE A 102 -9.77 1.37 -21.15
N MET A 103 -10.95 1.99 -21.03
CA MET A 103 -11.91 2.16 -22.11
C MET A 103 -11.56 3.31 -23.08
N SER A 104 -10.39 3.94 -22.92
CA SER A 104 -9.91 5.05 -23.77
C SER A 104 -10.87 6.25 -23.81
N GLN A 105 -11.51 6.54 -22.68
CA GLN A 105 -12.36 7.71 -22.49
C GLN A 105 -11.53 8.86 -21.90
N HIS A 106 -12.10 10.06 -21.93
CA HIS A 106 -11.53 11.20 -21.24
C HIS A 106 -11.62 10.99 -19.72
N TYR A 107 -10.56 11.31 -18.99
CA TYR A 107 -10.50 11.17 -17.54
C TYR A 107 -9.86 12.38 -16.86
N ASP A 108 -10.18 12.56 -15.59
CA ASP A 108 -9.63 13.60 -14.72
C ASP A 108 -8.77 12.98 -13.61
N ALA A 109 -8.43 13.78 -12.59
CA ALA A 109 -7.64 13.34 -11.44
C ALA A 109 -8.33 12.23 -10.61
N LYS A 110 -9.64 12.01 -10.73
CA LYS A 110 -10.34 10.92 -10.02
C LYS A 110 -9.92 9.53 -10.52
N ALA A 111 -9.21 9.43 -11.65
CA ALA A 111 -8.57 8.18 -12.06
C ALA A 111 -7.57 7.68 -11.01
N ASP A 112 -6.78 8.59 -10.40
CA ASP A 112 -5.84 8.23 -9.33
C ASP A 112 -6.57 7.74 -8.07
N LEU A 113 -7.75 8.29 -7.76
CA LEU A 113 -8.58 7.84 -6.63
C LEU A 113 -9.09 6.40 -6.81
N TRP A 114 -9.45 6.02 -8.04
CA TRP A 114 -9.75 4.63 -8.36
C TRP A 114 -8.54 3.73 -8.11
N SER A 115 -7.37 4.11 -8.61
CA SER A 115 -6.14 3.35 -8.43
C SER A 115 -5.80 3.17 -6.94
N ILE A 116 -5.96 4.21 -6.12
CA ILE A 116 -5.84 4.10 -4.66
C ILE A 116 -6.86 3.10 -4.09
N GLY A 117 -8.12 3.17 -4.52
CA GLY A 117 -9.15 2.19 -4.13
C GLY A 117 -8.73 0.75 -4.44
N THR A 118 -8.16 0.49 -5.62
CA THR A 118 -7.68 -0.85 -6.00
C THR A 118 -6.49 -1.31 -5.16
N VAL A 119 -5.54 -0.41 -4.84
CA VAL A 119 -4.42 -0.70 -3.93
C VAL A 119 -4.92 -1.05 -2.53
N ILE A 120 -5.84 -0.27 -1.98
CA ILE A 120 -6.36 -0.49 -0.62
C ILE A 120 -7.19 -1.77 -0.55
N TYR A 121 -7.99 -2.05 -1.58
CA TYR A 121 -8.69 -3.34 -1.68
C TYR A 121 -7.68 -4.49 -1.72
N GLN A 122 -6.61 -4.37 -2.50
CA GLN A 122 -5.59 -5.39 -2.59
C GLN A 122 -4.85 -5.58 -1.26
N CYS A 123 -4.56 -4.52 -0.50
CA CYS A 123 -4.02 -4.65 0.85
C CYS A 123 -4.95 -5.43 1.78
N LEU A 124 -6.27 -5.26 1.65
CA LEU A 124 -7.27 -5.93 2.48
C LEU A 124 -7.46 -7.41 2.10
N VAL A 125 -7.52 -7.72 0.80
CA VAL A 125 -7.93 -9.04 0.29
C VAL A 125 -6.77 -9.86 -0.29
N GLY A 126 -5.61 -9.24 -0.51
CA GLY A 126 -4.40 -9.84 -1.09
C GLY A 126 -4.37 -9.86 -2.62
N LYS A 127 -5.48 -9.51 -3.29
CA LYS A 127 -5.61 -9.50 -4.76
C LYS A 127 -6.42 -8.28 -5.25
N PRO A 128 -6.23 -7.82 -6.50
CA PRO A 128 -7.01 -6.72 -7.06
C PRO A 128 -8.53 -7.02 -7.10
N PRO A 129 -9.39 -5.99 -7.03
CA PRO A 129 -10.85 -6.18 -6.97
C PRO A 129 -11.46 -6.73 -8.25
N PHE A 130 -10.86 -6.41 -9.39
CA PHE A 130 -11.31 -6.86 -10.71
C PHE A 130 -10.11 -7.43 -11.46
N GLN A 131 -10.23 -8.68 -11.90
CA GLN A 131 -9.16 -9.41 -12.57
C GLN A 131 -9.71 -10.03 -13.84
N ALA A 132 -8.86 -10.10 -14.85
CA ALA A 132 -9.14 -10.78 -16.10
C ALA A 132 -7.85 -11.35 -16.66
N ASN A 133 -7.96 -12.28 -17.61
CA ASN A 133 -6.80 -12.96 -18.20
C ASN A 133 -5.97 -12.04 -19.10
N SER A 134 -6.58 -10.98 -19.62
CA SER A 134 -5.92 -9.97 -20.43
C SER A 134 -6.47 -8.56 -20.16
N PRO A 135 -5.73 -7.49 -20.49
CA PRO A 135 -6.24 -6.12 -20.42
C PRO A 135 -7.49 -5.92 -21.27
N GLN A 136 -7.58 -6.60 -22.42
CA GLN A 136 -8.74 -6.53 -23.31
C GLN A 136 -9.98 -7.18 -22.65
N ASP A 137 -9.81 -8.30 -21.96
CA ASP A 137 -10.90 -8.93 -21.21
C ASP A 137 -11.38 -8.04 -20.06
N LEU A 138 -10.46 -7.37 -19.36
CA LEU A 138 -10.80 -6.43 -18.28
C LEU A 138 -11.57 -5.22 -18.82
N ARG A 139 -11.17 -4.69 -19.97
CA ARG A 139 -11.91 -3.64 -20.67
C ARG A 139 -13.32 -4.10 -21.02
N MET A 140 -13.47 -5.25 -21.68
CA MET A 140 -14.78 -5.81 -22.03
C MET A 140 -15.65 -6.06 -20.79
N PHE A 141 -15.04 -6.46 -19.67
CA PHE A 141 -15.73 -6.60 -18.40
C PHE A 141 -16.31 -5.26 -17.92
N TYR A 142 -15.55 -4.17 -17.96
CA TYR A 142 -16.06 -2.84 -17.58
C TYR A 142 -17.10 -2.26 -18.56
N GLU A 143 -17.02 -2.61 -19.84
CA GLU A 143 -18.03 -2.20 -20.84
C GLU A 143 -19.37 -2.90 -20.59
N LYS A 144 -19.35 -4.20 -20.26
CA LYS A 144 -20.56 -5.01 -20.01
C LYS A 144 -21.22 -4.71 -18.66
N ASN A 145 -20.43 -4.42 -17.62
CA ASN A 145 -20.95 -4.27 -16.26
C ASN A 145 -21.11 -2.78 -15.90
N ARG A 146 -22.35 -2.27 -15.90
CA ARG A 146 -22.64 -0.87 -15.55
C ARG A 146 -22.46 -0.54 -14.07
N SER A 147 -22.61 -1.55 -13.20
CA SER A 147 -22.36 -1.45 -11.77
C SER A 147 -21.23 -2.40 -11.41
N LEU A 148 -20.19 -1.89 -10.75
CA LEU A 148 -19.05 -2.67 -10.30
C LEU A 148 -19.09 -2.72 -8.78
N MET A 149 -19.21 -3.92 -8.22
CA MET A 149 -19.21 -4.14 -6.78
C MET A 149 -18.02 -5.02 -6.40
N PRO A 150 -17.00 -4.48 -5.70
CA PRO A 150 -15.89 -5.28 -5.22
C PRO A 150 -16.37 -6.26 -4.13
N SER A 151 -15.81 -7.47 -4.09
CA SER A 151 -16.13 -8.45 -3.05
C SER A 151 -15.39 -8.09 -1.75
N ILE A 152 -16.05 -7.34 -0.87
CA ILE A 152 -15.47 -6.90 0.41
C ILE A 152 -15.81 -7.93 1.51
N PRO A 153 -14.83 -8.42 2.30
CA PRO A 153 -15.09 -9.33 3.42
C PRO A 153 -16.08 -8.75 4.44
N ARG A 154 -16.94 -9.59 5.02
CA ARG A 154 -18.04 -9.14 5.91
C ARG A 154 -17.54 -8.54 7.23
N GLU A 155 -16.36 -8.95 7.64
CA GLU A 155 -15.63 -8.51 8.82
C GLU A 155 -14.96 -7.14 8.65
N THR A 156 -14.95 -6.60 7.43
CA THR A 156 -14.40 -5.26 7.14
C THR A 156 -15.22 -4.20 7.84
N SER A 157 -14.56 -3.22 8.46
CA SER A 157 -15.24 -2.13 9.15
C SER A 157 -16.14 -1.35 8.19
N PRO A 158 -17.28 -0.83 8.67
CA PRO A 158 -18.17 -0.01 7.84
C PRO A 158 -17.46 1.20 7.22
N TYR A 159 -16.47 1.77 7.92
CA TYR A 159 -15.68 2.90 7.43
C TYR A 159 -14.79 2.51 6.25
N LEU A 160 -14.04 1.41 6.34
CA LEU A 160 -13.20 0.98 5.21
C LEU A 160 -14.05 0.51 4.03
N ALA A 161 -15.15 -0.20 4.30
CA ALA A 161 -16.07 -0.62 3.25
C ALA A 161 -16.69 0.59 2.53
N ASN A 162 -17.13 1.61 3.27
CA ASN A 162 -17.68 2.84 2.68
C ASN A 162 -16.65 3.58 1.82
N LEU A 163 -15.41 3.70 2.29
CA LEU A 163 -14.30 4.28 1.52
C LEU A 163 -14.08 3.53 0.20
N LEU A 164 -13.96 2.19 0.26
CA LEU A 164 -13.72 1.36 -0.91
C LEU A 164 -14.86 1.47 -1.92
N LEU A 165 -16.10 1.45 -1.45
CA LEU A 165 -17.28 1.60 -2.31
C LEU A 165 -17.35 3.00 -2.94
N GLY A 166 -16.89 4.06 -2.27
CA GLY A 166 -16.85 5.40 -2.84
C GLY A 166 -15.72 5.59 -3.86
N LEU A 167 -14.56 4.97 -3.65
CA LEU A 167 -13.41 5.04 -4.57
C LEU A 167 -13.60 4.14 -5.81
N LEU A 168 -14.18 2.95 -5.64
CA LEU A 168 -14.35 1.95 -6.70
C LEU A 168 -15.67 2.09 -7.47
N GLN A 169 -16.09 3.33 -7.71
CA GLN A 169 -17.23 3.64 -8.58
C GLN A 169 -16.80 3.64 -10.04
N ARG A 170 -17.52 2.85 -10.86
CA ARG A 170 -17.24 2.71 -12.30
C ARG A 170 -17.27 4.04 -13.02
N ASN A 171 -18.33 4.81 -12.78
CA ASN A 171 -18.51 6.13 -13.38
C ASN A 171 -17.77 7.17 -12.54
N GLN A 172 -16.86 7.92 -13.17
CA GLN A 172 -16.08 8.96 -12.48
C GLN A 172 -16.95 10.06 -11.83
N LYS A 173 -18.17 10.28 -12.35
CA LYS A 173 -19.10 11.28 -11.79
C LYS A 173 -19.63 10.86 -10.41
N ASP A 174 -19.87 9.57 -10.23
CA ASP A 174 -20.38 8.99 -8.99
C ASP A 174 -19.24 8.67 -8.01
N ARG A 175 -17.99 8.65 -8.50
CA ARG A 175 -16.79 8.41 -7.70
C ARG A 175 -16.54 9.54 -6.72
N MET A 176 -16.14 9.16 -5.50
CA MET A 176 -15.66 10.06 -4.47
C MET A 176 -14.68 11.09 -5.04
N ASP A 177 -14.84 12.36 -4.66
CA ASP A 177 -13.89 13.42 -5.01
C ASP A 177 -12.76 13.55 -3.97
N PHE A 178 -11.80 14.41 -4.26
CA PHE A 178 -10.62 14.56 -3.41
C PHE A 178 -10.96 15.14 -2.03
N GLU A 179 -11.89 16.08 -1.92
CA GLU A 179 -12.29 16.68 -0.64
C GLU A 179 -12.96 15.63 0.26
N ALA A 180 -13.90 14.85 -0.29
CA ALA A 180 -14.52 13.74 0.41
C ALA A 180 -13.51 12.64 0.79
N PHE A 181 -12.54 12.34 -0.08
CA PHE A 181 -11.47 11.39 0.24
C PHE A 181 -10.59 11.87 1.40
N PHE A 182 -10.17 13.14 1.39
CA PHE A 182 -9.29 13.70 2.41
C PHE A 182 -9.93 13.86 3.79
N SER A 183 -11.26 14.01 3.83
CA SER A 183 -12.07 14.13 5.05
C SER A 183 -12.75 12.82 5.46
N HIS A 184 -12.43 11.71 4.79
CA HIS A 184 -13.13 10.46 5.02
C HIS A 184 -12.91 9.92 6.46
N PRO A 185 -13.95 9.50 7.21
CA PRO A 185 -13.83 9.09 8.62
C PRO A 185 -12.84 7.96 8.89
N PHE A 186 -12.59 7.09 7.91
CA PHE A 186 -11.56 6.05 8.01
C PHE A 186 -10.14 6.62 8.24
N LEU A 187 -9.85 7.83 7.74
CA LEU A 187 -8.58 8.52 7.90
C LEU A 187 -8.46 9.28 9.24
N GLU A 188 -9.58 9.71 9.82
CA GLU A 188 -9.61 10.51 11.05
C GLU A 188 -9.41 9.69 12.32
N GLN A 189 -9.76 8.39 12.29
CA GLN A 189 -9.67 7.52 13.47
C GLN A 189 -8.22 7.08 13.74
N VAL A 190 -7.46 7.94 14.41
CA VAL A 190 -6.31 7.46 15.18
C VAL A 190 -6.88 6.71 16.38
N PRO A 191 -6.54 5.42 16.59
CA PRO A 191 -6.86 4.78 17.85
C PRO A 191 -5.99 5.43 18.92
N VAL A 192 -6.50 6.50 19.53
CA VAL A 192 -6.06 6.91 20.85
C VAL A 192 -6.46 5.74 21.73
N LYS A 193 -5.48 4.91 22.12
CA LYS A 193 -5.65 4.03 23.27
C LYS A 193 -6.04 4.96 24.43
N LYS A 194 -7.34 5.07 24.71
CA LYS A 194 -7.80 5.59 25.99
C LYS A 194 -7.26 4.58 26.99
N SER A 195 -6.13 4.94 27.62
CA SER A 195 -5.69 4.26 28.82
C SER A 195 -6.89 4.22 29.74
N CYS A 196 -7.38 3.03 30.05
CA CYS A 196 -8.37 2.87 31.10
C CYS A 196 -7.81 3.58 32.35
N PRO A 197 -8.56 4.48 33.00
CA PRO A 197 -8.17 4.94 34.32
C PRO A 197 -8.16 3.69 35.21
N VAL A 198 -6.98 3.29 35.69
CA VAL A 198 -6.89 2.27 36.73
C VAL A 198 -7.68 2.81 37.93
N PRO A 199 -8.72 2.11 38.43
CA PRO A 199 -9.41 2.54 39.64
C PRO A 199 -8.41 2.47 40.79
N VAL A 200 -8.10 3.63 41.39
CA VAL A 200 -7.36 3.67 42.66
C VAL A 200 -8.32 3.21 43.76
N PRO A 201 -7.97 2.21 44.59
CA PRO A 201 -8.80 1.83 45.72
C PRO A 201 -8.89 3.01 46.71
N VAL A 202 -10.08 3.57 46.88
CA VAL A 202 -10.35 4.52 47.96
C VAL A 202 -10.56 3.70 49.23
N TYR A 203 -9.56 3.68 50.09
CA TYR A 203 -9.72 3.13 51.45
C TYR A 203 -10.66 4.04 52.24
N ALA A 204 -11.83 3.52 52.60
CA ALA A 204 -12.70 4.12 53.60
C ALA A 204 -12.12 3.83 54.99
N GLY A 205 -11.74 4.88 55.71
CA GLY A 205 -11.31 4.81 57.11
C GLY A 205 -11.55 6.15 57.78
N SER A 206 -12.73 6.32 58.37
CA SER A 206 -12.96 7.33 59.39
C SER A 206 -12.54 6.74 60.73
N VAL A 207 -11.79 7.48 61.55
CA VAL A 207 -12.06 7.82 62.97
C VAL A 207 -10.78 8.45 63.59
N SER A 208 -10.92 9.73 63.96
CA SER A 208 -10.40 10.47 65.13
C SER A 208 -8.90 10.51 65.51
N GLY A 209 -8.43 11.75 65.76
CA GLY A 209 -7.70 12.07 67.01
C GLY A 209 -6.22 12.47 66.90
N SER A 210 -5.97 13.76 67.13
CA SER A 210 -4.88 14.37 67.93
C SER A 210 -3.38 14.04 67.68
N SER A 211 -2.67 15.11 67.27
CA SER A 211 -1.37 15.66 67.74
C SER A 211 -0.09 14.80 67.88
N CYS A 212 0.98 15.41 67.35
CA CYS A 212 2.40 15.47 67.73
C CYS A 212 3.33 14.24 67.69
N GLY A 213 4.55 14.50 67.21
CA GLY A 213 5.77 13.87 67.73
C GLY A 213 6.57 12.97 66.79
N SER A 214 7.63 13.56 66.23
CA SER A 214 9.00 13.00 66.09
C SER A 214 9.27 11.64 65.42
N SER A 215 10.26 11.70 64.51
CA SER A 215 11.00 10.60 63.87
C SER A 215 11.47 9.49 64.84
N PRO A 216 11.79 8.30 64.30
CA PRO A 216 13.22 8.03 64.12
C PRO A 216 13.58 7.29 62.82
N SER A 217 14.82 7.53 62.40
CA SER A 217 15.53 6.86 61.33
C SER A 217 15.75 5.37 61.60
N CYS A 218 15.47 4.51 60.62
CA CYS A 218 15.97 3.14 60.57
C CYS A 218 16.87 2.97 59.34
N ARG A 219 18.13 2.64 59.64
CA ARG A 219 19.23 2.42 58.69
C ARG A 219 18.98 1.11 57.95
N PHE A 220 18.98 1.12 56.62
CA PHE A 220 19.04 -0.10 55.83
C PHE A 220 20.49 -0.60 55.79
N ALA A 221 20.70 -1.79 56.34
CA ALA A 221 21.93 -2.55 56.24
C ALA A 221 22.01 -3.22 54.85
N SER A 222 23.18 -3.12 54.21
CA SER A 222 23.52 -3.85 52.99
C SER A 222 23.80 -5.33 53.28
N PRO A 223 23.43 -6.27 52.40
CA PRO A 223 23.82 -7.67 52.55
C PRO A 223 25.27 -7.91 52.08
N PRO A 224 25.94 -8.96 52.63
CA PRO A 224 27.33 -9.28 52.32
C PRO A 224 27.51 -10.02 50.99
N SER A 225 28.66 -9.78 50.38
CA SER A 225 29.25 -10.45 49.21
C SER A 225 29.54 -11.94 49.45
N LEU A 226 29.27 -12.78 48.45
CA LEU A 226 29.81 -14.14 48.32
C LEU A 226 30.77 -14.24 47.12
N PRO A 227 31.72 -15.19 47.15
CA PRO A 227 32.95 -15.15 46.37
C PRO A 227 32.91 -15.89 45.02
N ASP A 228 33.94 -15.55 44.26
CA ASP A 228 34.42 -16.01 42.96
C ASP A 228 34.74 -17.52 42.88
N MET A 229 34.38 -18.19 41.78
CA MET A 229 35.08 -19.39 41.30
C MET A 229 34.74 -19.76 39.83
N GLN A 230 35.74 -19.55 38.98
CA GLN A 230 36.25 -20.47 37.93
C GLN A 230 35.45 -20.71 36.62
N HIS A 231 35.91 -20.00 35.58
CA HIS A 231 36.66 -20.55 34.43
C HIS A 231 36.30 -21.96 33.91
N ILE A 232 35.53 -22.04 32.81
CA ILE A 232 35.77 -23.00 31.71
C ILE A 232 35.43 -22.29 30.39
N GLN A 233 36.40 -22.29 29.48
CA GLN A 233 36.35 -21.79 28.11
C GLN A 233 36.45 -22.96 27.14
N GLU A 234 35.77 -22.80 26.00
CA GLU A 234 35.95 -23.46 24.69
C GLU A 234 35.66 -24.95 24.53
N GLU A 235 34.73 -25.24 23.60
CA GLU A 235 34.96 -26.23 22.56
C GLU A 235 34.27 -25.76 21.26
N ASN A 236 35.03 -25.87 20.17
CA ASN A 236 34.69 -25.56 18.79
C ASN A 236 33.59 -26.49 18.27
N LEU A 237 32.64 -25.98 17.48
CA LEU A 237 32.04 -26.77 16.39
C LEU A 237 31.85 -25.93 15.14
N SER A 238 32.81 -26.10 14.23
CA SER A 238 32.75 -25.76 12.82
C SER A 238 31.59 -26.46 12.11
N SER A 239 30.94 -25.73 11.18
CA SER A 239 30.10 -26.30 10.11
C SER A 239 30.97 -27.01 9.06
N PRO A 240 30.44 -28.01 8.32
CA PRO A 240 30.18 -27.82 6.87
C PRO A 240 29.07 -28.77 6.31
N PRO A 241 28.84 -28.91 4.97
CA PRO A 241 28.40 -27.89 4.01
C PRO A 241 27.18 -28.34 3.14
N LEU A 242 26.74 -27.43 2.27
CA LEU A 242 25.72 -27.59 1.22
C LEU A 242 26.04 -28.71 0.20
N GLY A 243 25.02 -29.45 -0.24
CA GLY A 243 25.05 -30.38 -1.37
C GLY A 243 24.07 -29.99 -2.50
N PRO A 244 24.33 -30.39 -3.77
CA PRO A 244 23.76 -29.79 -5.01
C PRO A 244 22.45 -30.46 -5.50
N PRO A 245 21.78 -29.92 -6.54
CA PRO A 245 20.42 -30.32 -6.92
C PRO A 245 20.42 -31.53 -7.87
N ASN A 246 19.50 -32.48 -7.65
CA ASN A 246 19.29 -33.62 -8.54
C ASN A 246 18.20 -33.33 -9.59
N TYR A 247 18.52 -33.70 -10.83
CA TYR A 247 17.73 -33.58 -12.04
C TYR A 247 17.30 -34.99 -12.51
N LEU A 248 16.06 -35.10 -13.00
CA LEU A 248 15.46 -36.15 -13.87
C LEU A 248 15.21 -37.59 -13.38
N GLN A 249 13.93 -38.01 -13.44
CA GLN A 249 13.40 -39.01 -14.40
C GLN A 249 11.86 -39.03 -14.30
N VAL A 250 11.11 -38.57 -15.31
CA VAL A 250 10.54 -39.33 -16.44
C VAL A 250 9.66 -40.51 -16.01
N SER A 251 8.35 -40.35 -16.18
CA SER A 251 7.47 -41.43 -16.66
C SER A 251 6.44 -40.87 -17.64
N LYS A 252 6.27 -41.65 -18.70
CA LYS A 252 5.59 -41.42 -19.98
C LYS A 252 4.21 -42.09 -19.90
N ASP A 253 3.20 -41.50 -20.53
CA ASP A 253 2.25 -42.13 -21.47
C ASP A 253 1.02 -41.20 -21.68
N SER A 254 0.86 -40.59 -22.86
CA SER A 254 0.12 -41.06 -24.06
C SER A 254 -1.40 -40.76 -23.92
N ALA A 255 -2.13 -40.09 -24.83
CA ALA A 255 -1.98 -39.90 -26.27
C ALA A 255 -2.84 -38.72 -26.83
N SER A 256 -2.40 -38.16 -27.96
CA SER A 256 -3.11 -37.62 -29.17
C SER A 256 -4.47 -36.89 -29.02
N THR A 257 -4.69 -35.71 -29.64
CA THR A 257 -4.86 -35.54 -31.11
C THR A 257 -4.55 -34.11 -31.63
N SER A 258 -3.87 -34.09 -32.80
CA SER A 258 -3.85 -33.13 -33.93
C SER A 258 -4.88 -31.97 -33.99
N SER A 259 -4.59 -30.74 -34.44
CA SER A 259 -4.08 -30.36 -35.78
C SER A 259 -3.80 -28.85 -35.96
N LYS A 260 -2.69 -28.55 -36.66
CA LYS A 260 -2.49 -27.60 -37.80
C LYS A 260 -2.70 -26.06 -37.67
N ASN A 261 -1.56 -25.37 -37.92
CA ASN A 261 -1.29 -24.23 -38.81
C ASN A 261 -2.16 -22.96 -38.80
N SER A 262 -1.54 -21.80 -38.58
CA SER A 262 -1.18 -20.85 -39.67
C SER A 262 -0.44 -19.62 -39.14
N SER A 263 0.54 -19.17 -39.92
CA SER A 263 1.35 -17.96 -39.76
C SER A 263 0.65 -16.73 -40.33
N CYS A 264 0.91 -15.54 -39.77
CA CYS A 264 1.22 -14.35 -40.55
C CYS A 264 1.79 -13.22 -39.68
N ASP A 265 2.90 -12.67 -40.15
CA ASP A 265 3.52 -11.38 -39.82
C ASP A 265 2.53 -10.21 -39.76
N THR A 266 2.79 -9.20 -38.93
CA THR A 266 3.53 -7.98 -39.32
C THR A 266 3.55 -6.97 -38.17
N ASP A 267 4.76 -6.53 -37.81
CA ASP A 267 5.05 -5.30 -37.08
C ASP A 267 4.46 -4.08 -37.82
N ASP A 268 3.83 -3.17 -37.07
CA ASP A 268 3.47 -1.84 -37.58
C ASP A 268 3.68 -0.79 -36.48
N PHE A 269 4.93 -0.32 -36.34
CA PHE A 269 5.28 0.87 -35.57
C PHE A 269 5.29 2.08 -36.51
N VAL A 270 4.23 2.88 -36.48
CA VAL A 270 4.16 4.14 -37.22
C VAL A 270 5.04 5.19 -36.54
N LEU A 271 6.12 5.56 -37.23
CA LEU A 271 6.96 6.71 -36.94
C LEU A 271 6.18 8.02 -37.22
N VAL A 272 6.05 8.90 -36.24
CA VAL A 272 5.51 10.26 -36.43
C VAL A 272 6.67 11.19 -36.82
N PRO A 273 6.60 11.93 -37.95
CA PRO A 273 7.65 12.89 -38.31
C PRO A 273 7.62 14.12 -37.40
N HIS A 274 8.79 14.48 -36.86
CA HIS A 274 9.05 15.79 -36.27
C HIS A 274 9.18 16.83 -37.39
N ASN A 275 8.15 17.63 -37.63
CA ASN A 275 8.31 18.89 -38.36
C ASN A 275 8.69 20.00 -37.37
N ILE A 276 9.96 20.37 -37.44
CA ILE A 276 10.57 21.50 -36.76
C ILE A 276 10.50 22.65 -37.77
N SER A 277 9.65 23.64 -37.51
CA SER A 277 9.69 24.92 -38.22
C SER A 277 10.42 25.92 -37.35
N SER A 278 11.70 26.12 -37.62
CA SER A 278 12.48 27.26 -37.14
C SER A 278 12.75 28.19 -38.30
N ASP A 279 12.39 29.45 -38.12
CA ASP A 279 12.64 30.59 -38.99
C ASP A 279 14.09 30.66 -39.51
N HIS A 280 14.26 31.13 -40.75
CA HIS A 280 15.18 32.21 -41.10
C HIS A 280 14.96 32.73 -42.53
N SER A 281 14.49 33.98 -42.61
CA SER A 281 14.97 35.12 -43.42
C SER A 281 15.57 34.89 -44.82
N CYS A 282 15.03 35.56 -45.86
CA CYS A 282 15.76 36.52 -46.72
C CYS A 282 14.83 37.21 -47.74
N GLU A 283 15.10 38.51 -47.93
CA GLU A 283 14.59 39.52 -48.90
C GLU A 283 13.16 40.07 -48.75
#